data_AF-A0A930F8Z3-F1
#
_entry.id   AF-A0A930F8Z3-F1
#
_cell.length_a   1.000
_cell.length_b   1.000
_cell.length_c   1.000
_cell.angle_alpha   90.00
_cell.angle_beta   90.00
_cell.angle_gamma   90.00
#
_symmetry.space_group_name_H-M   'P 1'
#
loop_
_entity.id
_entity.type
_entity.pdbx_description
1 polymer ?
#
loop_
_entity_poly.entity_id
_entity_poly.type
_entity_poly.pdbx_seq_one_letter_code
_entity_poly.pdbx_strand_id
1 'polypeptide(L)' 'MTRYLGLDLGSVTCGVSFSDTGFIARTIETIRFKPDDYNMALDKVLDIVDREKPDVIV' A
#
# COMPACT_ATOMS: atom_id res chain seq x y z
N MET A 1 -9.21 -15.33 -7.52
CA MET A 1 -8.87 -15.08 -6.10
C MET A 1 -8.89 -13.58 -5.89
N THR A 2 -9.37 -13.11 -4.73
CA THR A 2 -9.40 -11.68 -4.39
C THR A 2 -7.98 -11.16 -4.25
N ARG A 3 -7.69 -10.01 -4.86
CA ARG A 3 -6.42 -9.31 -4.75
C ARG A 3 -6.47 -8.30 -3.61
N TYR A 4 -5.53 -8.40 -2.69
CA TYR A 4 -5.44 -7.55 -1.50
C TYR A 4 -4.24 -6.62 -1.61
N LEU A 5 -4.44 -5.34 -1.28
CA LEU A 5 -3.36 -4.40 -1.02
C LEU A 5 -3.32 -4.12 0.48
N GLY A 6 -2.27 -4.54 1.16
CA GLY A 6 -2.07 -4.29 2.58
C GLY A 6 -1.29 -3.00 2.82
N LEU A 7 -1.79 -2.14 3.69
CA LEU A 7 -1.17 -0.87 4.07
C LEU A 7 -0.79 -0.86 5.56
N ASP A 8 0.46 -0.55 5.85
CA ASP A 8 0.98 -0.35 7.21
C ASP A 8 1.41 1.10 7.39
N LEU A 9 0.52 1.95 7.91
CA LEU A 9 0.75 3.38 8.06
C LEU A 9 1.43 3.72 9.39
N GLY A 10 2.66 4.22 9.31
CA GLY A 10 3.39 4.85 10.41
C GLY A 10 3.37 6.37 10.34
N SER A 11 4.18 7.02 11.20
CA SER A 11 4.29 8.49 11.28
C SER A 11 5.15 9.12 10.18
N VAL A 12 6.02 8.34 9.54
CA VAL A 12 6.93 8.79 8.47
C VAL A 12 7.08 7.77 7.33
N THR A 13 6.38 6.63 7.43
CA THR A 13 6.42 5.56 6.43
C THR A 13 5.07 4.91 6.23
N CYS A 14 4.78 4.44 5.02
CA CYS A 14 3.68 3.53 4.74
C CYS A 14 4.23 2.29 4.04
N GLY A 15 4.17 1.13 4.70
CA GLY A 15 4.51 -0.16 4.09
C GLY A 15 3.37 -0.59 3.16
N VAL A 16 3.69 -1.04 1.96
CA VAL A 16 2.70 -1.50 0.98
C VAL A 16 3.02 -2.93 0.57
N SER A 17 2.03 -3.81 0.70
CA SER A 17 2.12 -5.23 0.33
C SER A 17 0.96 -5.64 -0.57
N PHE A 18 1.16 -6.71 -1.35
CA PHE A 18 0.15 -7.22 -2.26
C PHE A 18 0.01 -8.73 -2.13
N SER A 19 -1.22 -9.24 -2.19
CA SER A 19 -1.51 -10.67 -2.19
C SER A 19 -2.54 -11.01 -3.25
N ASP A 20 -2.20 -11.96 -4.12
CA ASP A 20 -3.09 -12.59 -5.10
C ASP A 20 -3.64 -13.96 -4.64
N THR A 21 -3.08 -14.50 -3.56
CA THR A 21 -3.47 -15.78 -2.96
C THR A 21 -4.35 -15.63 -1.72
N GLY A 22 -4.37 -14.45 -1.10
CA GLY A 22 -5.03 -14.20 0.19
C GLY A 22 -4.32 -14.84 1.39
N PHE A 23 -3.19 -15.54 1.18
CA PHE A 23 -2.43 -16.20 2.25
C PHE A 23 -0.98 -15.70 2.31
N ILE A 24 -0.35 -15.50 1.15
CA ILE A 24 1.02 -14.98 1.05
C ILE A 24 0.96 -13.56 0.51
N ALA A 25 1.52 -12.61 1.25
CA ALA A 25 1.71 -11.23 0.80
C ALA A 25 3.18 -11.02 0.41
N ARG A 26 3.41 -10.31 -0.69
CA ARG A 26 4.73 -9.81 -1.10
C ARG A 26 4.81 -8.31 -0.85
N THR A 27 5.96 -7.84 -0.42
CA THR A 27 6.21 -6.40 -0.32
C THR A 27 6.24 -5.78 -1.73
N ILE A 28 5.54 -4.67 -1.92
CA ILE A 28 5.67 -3.83 -3.10
C ILE A 28 6.77 -2.80 -2.84
N GLU A 29 6.56 -1.94 -1.86
CA GLU A 29 7.51 -0.91 -1.47
C GLU A 29 7.23 -0.38 -0.05
N THR A 30 8.14 0.47 0.44
CA THR A 30 7.92 1.27 1.64
C THR A 30 7.97 2.74 1.25
N ILE A 31 6.81 3.39 1.26
CA ILE A 31 6.70 4.82 1.01
C ILE A 31 7.28 5.55 2.22
N ARG A 32 8.25 6.43 2.01
CA ARG A 32 8.75 7.35 3.03
C ARG A 32 8.23 8.74 2.74
N PHE A 33 7.74 9.42 3.77
CA PHE A 33 7.20 10.78 3.69
C PHE A 33 7.65 11.60 4.90
N LYS A 34 7.51 12.93 4.82
CA LYS A 34 7.84 13.82 5.93
C LYS A 34 6.83 13.62 7.08
N PRO A 35 7.20 13.86 8.34
CA PRO A 35 6.21 13.89 9.42
C PRO A 35 5.00 14.77 9.06
N ASP A 36 3.80 14.28 9.36
CA ASP A 36 2.49 14.91 9.09
C ASP A 36 2.12 15.10 7.60
N ASP A 37 2.95 14.66 6.65
CA ASP A 37 2.67 14.75 5.21
C ASP A 37 1.95 13.50 4.68
N TYR A 38 0.75 13.26 5.22
CA TYR A 38 -0.08 12.11 4.83
C TYR A 38 -0.67 12.22 3.43
N ASN A 39 -0.76 13.43 2.87
CA ASN A 39 -1.21 13.63 1.50
C ASN A 39 -0.22 13.04 0.50
N MET A 40 1.08 13.27 0.71
CA MET A 40 2.12 12.65 -0.12
C MET A 40 2.11 11.12 -0.03
N ALA A 41 1.85 10.57 1.16
CA ALA A 41 1.68 9.14 1.33
C ALA A 41 0.46 8.61 0.56
N LEU A 42 -0.67 9.31 0.64
CA LEU A 42 -1.91 8.97 -0.07
C LEU A 42 -1.72 9.00 -1.59
N ASP A 43 -1.11 10.05 -2.14
CA ASP A 43 -0.86 10.17 -3.58
C ASP A 43 -0.08 8.97 -4.11
N LYS A 44 0.97 8.55 -3.41
CA LYS A 44 1.74 7.35 -3.77
C LYS A 44 0.96 6.06 -3.64
N VAL A 45 0.11 5.94 -2.61
CA VAL A 45 -0.77 4.77 -2.48
C VAL A 45 -1.75 4.71 -3.65
N LEU A 46 -2.33 5.84 -4.07
CA LEU A 46 -3.24 5.90 -5.22
C LEU A 46 -2.54 5.48 -6.52
N ASP A 47 -1.29 5.89 -6.75
CA ASP A 47 -0.50 5.42 -7.89
C ASP A 47 -0.33 3.89 -7.90
N ILE A 48 -0.12 3.29 -6.71
CA ILE A 48 -0.01 1.82 -6.58
C ILE A 48 -1.37 1.15 -6.80
N VAL A 49 -2.46 1.73 -6.30
CA VAL A 49 -3.82 1.20 -6.49
C VAL A 49 -4.20 1.20 -7.97
N ASP A 50 -3.89 2.25 -8.71
CA ASP A 50 -4.15 2.32 -10.15
C ASP A 50 -3.34 1.28 -10.94
N ARG A 51 -2.07 1.06 -10.53
CA ARG A 51 -1.18 0.07 -11.14
C ARG A 51 -1.58 -1.37 -10.84
N GLU A 52 -1.76 -1.73 -9.57
CA GLU A 52 -1.96 -3.12 -9.13
C GLU A 52 -3.44 -3.54 -9.15
N LYS A 53 -4.37 -2.57 -9.15
CA LYS A 53 -5.83 -2.76 -9.21
C LYS A 53 -6.34 -3.78 -8.18
N PRO A 54 -6.07 -3.59 -6.87
CA PRO A 54 -6.56 -4.51 -5.85
C PRO A 54 -8.09 -4.50 -5.79
N ASP A 55 -8.66 -5.63 -5.38
CA ASP A 55 -10.09 -5.76 -5.16
C ASP A 55 -10.47 -5.28 -3.74
N VAL A 56 -9.53 -5.39 -2.79
CA VAL A 56 -9.69 -4.98 -1.38
C VAL A 56 -8.40 -4.32 -0.88
N ILE A 57 -8.54 -3.25 -0.09
CA ILE A 57 -7.44 -2.60 0.63
C ILE A 57 -7.61 -2.89 2.13
N VAL A 58 -6.53 -3.29 2.80
CA VAL A 58 -6.52 -3.75 4.21
C VAL A 58 -5.48 -2.99 5.02
#